data_AF-A0A9E2VBM8-F1
#
_entry.id   AF-A0A9E2VBM8-F1
#
_cell.length_a   1.000
_cell.length_b   1.000
_cell.length_c   1.000
_cell.angle_alpha   90.00
_cell.angle_beta   90.00
_cell.angle_gamma   90.00
#
_symmetry.space_group_name_H-M   'P 1'
#
loop_
_entity.id
_entity.type
_entity.pdbx_description
1 polymer ?
#
loop_
_entity_poly.entity_id
_entity_poly.type
_entity_poly.pdbx_seq_one_letter_code
_entity_poly.pdbx_strand_id
1 'polypeptide(L)'
;MKDLSLKKILGMKIAGIAILLLIILFGFNFFKEYSRSRALDKEIKKLEVAAKEVEAQNLDILNLATYLDTEEFLESEARTKLGLKKPGEEVISVSLPEEANALVDNLNNPEEPNFVLWWKHFFNK
;
A
#
# COMPACT_ATOMS: atom_id res chain seq x y z
N MET A 1 67.28 38.07 -24.66
CA MET A 1 67.14 36.73 -24.06
C MET A 1 66.05 36.64 -22.97
N LYS A 2 65.70 37.72 -22.24
CA LYS A 2 64.63 37.70 -21.20
C LYS A 2 63.19 37.73 -21.74
N ASP A 3 62.94 38.26 -22.94
CA ASP A 3 61.58 38.46 -23.48
C ASP A 3 60.89 37.14 -23.91
N LEU A 4 61.68 36.20 -24.46
CA LEU A 4 61.24 34.86 -24.88
C LEU A 4 60.78 33.99 -23.69
N SER A 5 61.38 34.18 -22.51
CA SER A 5 61.03 33.45 -21.28
C SER A 5 59.70 33.94 -20.71
N LEU A 6 59.48 35.26 -20.69
CA LEU A 6 58.24 35.86 -20.17
C LEU A 6 57.02 35.52 -21.04
N LYS A 7 57.17 35.54 -22.37
CA LYS A 7 56.10 35.13 -23.30
C LYS A 7 55.72 33.65 -23.14
N LYS A 8 56.70 32.76 -22.92
CA LYS A 8 56.46 31.34 -22.64
C LYS A 8 55.69 31.12 -21.32
N ILE A 9 56.06 31.83 -20.25
CA ILE A 9 55.37 31.73 -18.96
C ILE A 9 53.94 32.26 -19.06
N LEU A 10 53.74 33.37 -19.78
CA LEU A 10 52.41 33.96 -19.99
C LEU A 10 51.50 33.05 -20.82
N GLY A 11 52.02 32.46 -21.91
CA GLY A 11 51.30 31.48 -22.72
C GLY A 11 50.89 30.22 -21.96
N MET A 12 51.75 29.71 -21.07
CA MET A 12 51.47 28.54 -20.25
C MET A 12 50.38 28.81 -19.20
N LYS A 13 50.35 30.02 -18.62
CA LYS A 13 49.29 30.46 -17.70
C LYS A 13 47.95 30.61 -18.41
N ILE A 14 47.93 31.20 -19.62
CA ILE A 14 46.72 31.33 -20.43
C ILE A 14 46.18 29.96 -20.85
N ALA A 15 47.06 29.03 -21.25
CA ALA A 15 46.69 27.66 -21.56
C ALA A 15 46.06 26.94 -20.35
N GLY A 16 46.62 27.14 -19.14
CA GLY A 16 46.04 26.60 -17.90
C GLY A 16 44.63 27.13 -17.62
N ILE A 17 44.41 28.43 -17.81
CA ILE A 17 43.07 29.06 -17.64
C ILE A 17 42.09 28.54 -18.68
N ALA A 18 42.52 28.37 -19.93
CA ALA A 18 41.68 27.82 -21.00
C ALA A 18 41.26 26.36 -20.70
N ILE A 19 42.18 25.53 -20.19
CA ILE A 19 41.88 24.16 -19.78
C ILE A 19 40.92 24.15 -18.58
N LEU A 20 41.12 25.02 -17.59
CA LEU A 20 40.22 25.15 -16.45
C LEU A 20 38.79 25.53 -16.90
N LEU A 21 38.66 26.49 -17.82
CA LEU A 21 37.38 26.88 -18.41
C LEU A 21 36.71 25.72 -19.14
N LEU A 22 37.46 24.94 -19.91
CA LEU A 22 36.93 23.74 -20.57
C LEU A 22 36.44 22.72 -19.55
N ILE A 23 37.21 22.44 -18.50
CA ILE A 23 36.81 21.51 -17.43
C ILE A 23 35.52 21.96 -16.75
N ILE A 24 35.38 23.27 -16.46
CA ILE A 24 34.16 23.81 -15.86
C ILE A 24 32.96 23.65 -16.81
N LEU A 25 33.14 23.96 -18.10
CA LEU A 25 32.09 23.89 -19.10
C LEU A 25 31.62 22.45 -19.34
N PHE A 26 32.55 21.50 -19.46
CA PHE A 26 32.23 20.08 -19.58
C PHE A 26 31.68 19.49 -18.29
N GLY A 27 32.25 19.85 -17.14
CA GLY A 27 31.80 19.39 -15.82
C GLY A 27 30.37 19.83 -15.51
N PHE A 28 30.00 21.06 -15.84
CA PHE A 28 28.64 21.59 -15.64
C PHE A 28 27.61 20.85 -16.51
N ASN A 29 27.92 20.62 -17.78
CA ASN A 29 27.05 19.85 -18.68
C ASN A 29 26.89 18.40 -18.22
N PHE A 30 27.98 17.77 -17.79
CA PHE A 30 27.95 16.39 -17.28
C PHE A 30 27.12 16.27 -16.00
N PHE A 31 27.28 17.20 -15.05
CA PHE A 31 26.53 17.16 -13.78
C PHE A 31 25.02 17.36 -13.98
N LYS A 32 24.65 18.27 -14.90
CA LYS A 32 23.25 18.51 -15.27
C LYS A 32 22.62 17.27 -15.92
N GLU A 33 23.32 16.65 -16.87
CA GLU A 33 22.81 15.47 -17.57
C GLU A 33 22.72 14.25 -16.64
N TYR A 34 23.72 14.05 -15.79
CA TYR A 34 23.73 12.97 -14.79
C TYR A 34 22.55 13.08 -13.82
N SER A 35 22.27 14.30 -13.32
CA SER A 35 21.14 14.54 -12.42
C SER A 35 19.79 14.30 -13.11
N ARG A 36 19.67 14.69 -14.39
CA ARG A 36 18.46 14.47 -15.20
C ARG A 36 18.22 12.99 -15.48
N SER A 37 19.26 12.27 -15.86
CA SER A 37 19.22 10.82 -16.11
C SER A 37 18.74 10.06 -14.87
N ARG A 38 19.26 10.41 -13.69
CA ARG A 38 18.83 9.81 -12.41
C ARG A 38 17.38 10.12 -12.04
N ALA A 39 16.88 11.30 -12.38
CA ALA A 39 15.48 11.66 -12.16
C ALA A 39 14.55 10.86 -13.10
N LEU A 40 14.94 10.74 -14.37
CA LEU A 40 14.22 9.92 -15.36
C LEU A 40 14.16 8.45 -14.95
N ASP A 41 15.27 7.86 -14.51
CA ASP A 41 15.30 6.46 -14.05
C ASP A 41 14.36 6.22 -12.86
N LYS A 42 14.26 7.18 -11.94
CA LYS A 42 13.33 7.10 -10.81
C LYS A 42 11.88 7.17 -11.28
N GLU A 43 11.59 8.03 -12.24
CA GLU A 43 10.25 8.18 -12.80
C GLU A 43 9.82 6.93 -13.57
N ILE A 44 10.72 6.34 -14.37
CA ILE A 44 10.50 5.06 -15.04
C ILE A 44 10.18 3.97 -14.01
N LYS A 45 11.01 3.82 -12.98
CA LYS A 45 10.75 2.81 -11.93
C LYS A 45 9.42 3.04 -11.21
N LYS A 46 9.06 4.30 -10.95
CA LYS A 46 7.79 4.63 -10.32
C LYS A 46 6.61 4.23 -11.22
N LEU A 47 6.70 4.52 -12.51
CA LEU A 47 5.67 4.15 -13.49
C LEU A 47 5.57 2.63 -13.66
N GLU A 48 6.69 1.90 -13.67
CA GLU A 48 6.71 0.44 -13.72
C GLU A 48 6.05 -0.20 -12.50
N VAL A 49 6.31 0.33 -11.30
CA VAL A 49 5.67 -0.14 -10.06
C VAL A 49 4.17 0.12 -10.12
N ALA A 50 3.76 1.33 -10.52
CA ALA A 50 2.34 1.67 -10.65
C ALA A 50 1.62 0.78 -11.68
N ALA A 51 2.26 0.46 -12.81
CA ALA A 51 1.70 -0.43 -13.81
C ALA A 51 1.49 -1.85 -13.27
N LYS A 52 2.47 -2.39 -12.55
CA LYS A 52 2.36 -3.72 -11.91
C LYS A 52 1.26 -3.75 -10.85
N GLU A 53 1.12 -2.69 -10.08
CA GLU A 53 0.07 -2.58 -9.07
C GLU A 53 -1.33 -2.57 -9.71
N VAL A 54 -1.52 -1.83 -10.79
CA VAL A 54 -2.78 -1.82 -11.55
C VAL A 54 -3.08 -3.18 -12.16
N GLU A 55 -2.06 -3.87 -12.69
CA GLU A 55 -2.21 -5.22 -13.25
C GLU A 55 -2.63 -6.23 -12.18
N ALA A 56 -2.01 -6.18 -11.00
CA ALA A 56 -2.38 -7.02 -9.85
C ALA A 56 -3.82 -6.75 -9.38
N GLN A 57 -4.21 -5.48 -9.25
CA GLN A 57 -5.57 -5.10 -8.89
C GLN A 57 -6.60 -5.61 -9.91
N ASN A 58 -6.28 -5.56 -11.20
CA ASN A 58 -7.16 -6.07 -12.24
C ASN A 58 -7.35 -7.59 -12.11
N LEU A 59 -6.27 -8.34 -11.87
CA LEU A 59 -6.36 -9.79 -11.62
C LEU A 59 -7.22 -10.11 -10.40
N ASP A 60 -7.07 -9.35 -9.30
CA ASP A 60 -7.87 -9.55 -8.09
C ASP A 60 -9.37 -9.29 -8.34
N ILE A 61 -9.68 -8.24 -9.10
CA ILE A 61 -11.07 -7.92 -9.50
C ILE A 61 -11.65 -9.03 -10.37
N LEU A 62 -10.87 -9.55 -11.32
CA LEU A 62 -11.31 -10.66 -12.18
C LEU A 62 -11.54 -11.95 -11.38
N ASN A 63 -10.66 -12.25 -10.43
CA ASN A 63 -10.82 -13.41 -9.54
C ASN A 63 -12.09 -13.28 -8.69
N LEU A 64 -12.33 -12.09 -8.13
CA LEU A 64 -13.55 -11.82 -7.37
C LEU A 64 -14.80 -11.94 -8.25
N ALA A 65 -14.79 -11.35 -9.45
CA ALA A 65 -15.89 -11.46 -10.39
C ALA A 65 -16.17 -12.93 -10.74
N THR A 66 -15.13 -13.72 -10.98
CA THR A 66 -15.26 -15.16 -11.26
C THR A 66 -15.85 -15.91 -10.07
N TYR A 67 -15.40 -15.62 -8.85
CA TYR A 67 -15.95 -16.21 -7.62
C TYR A 67 -17.43 -15.89 -7.44
N LEU A 68 -17.83 -14.64 -7.66
CA LEU A 68 -19.23 -14.21 -7.56
C LEU A 68 -20.14 -14.86 -8.62
N ASP A 69 -19.58 -15.25 -9.76
CA ASP A 69 -20.30 -15.96 -10.84
C ASP A 69 -20.42 -17.48 -10.58
N THR A 70 -19.74 -18.01 -9.56
CA THR A 70 -19.84 -19.44 -9.23
C THR A 70 -21.19 -19.83 -8.63
N GLU A 71 -21.66 -21.03 -8.94
CA GLU A 71 -22.86 -21.62 -8.33
C GLU A 71 -22.73 -21.74 -6.80
N GLU A 72 -21.52 -21.90 -6.28
CA GLU A 72 -21.23 -21.97 -4.84
C GLU A 72 -21.57 -20.65 -4.13
N PHE A 73 -21.19 -19.52 -4.72
CA PHE A 73 -21.56 -18.20 -4.20
C PHE A 73 -23.07 -17.99 -4.27
N LEU A 74 -23.70 -18.34 -5.40
CA LEU A 74 -25.15 -18.25 -5.56
C LEU A 74 -25.90 -19.11 -4.54
N GLU A 75 -25.45 -20.34 -4.29
CA GLU A 75 -26.03 -21.25 -3.29
C GLU A 75 -25.88 -20.71 -1.87
N SER A 76 -24.71 -20.13 -1.54
CA SER A 76 -24.46 -19.51 -0.23
C SER A 76 -25.37 -18.30 0.01
N GLU A 77 -25.52 -17.43 -1.00
CA GLU A 77 -26.43 -16.27 -0.95
C GLU A 77 -27.89 -16.71 -0.86
N ALA A 78 -28.30 -17.72 -1.64
CA ALA A 78 -29.63 -18.32 -1.58
C ALA A 78 -29.96 -18.89 -0.19
N ARG A 79 -29.02 -19.62 0.42
CA ARG A 79 -29.15 -20.14 1.80
C ARG A 79 -29.29 -19.01 2.81
N THR A 80 -28.44 -17.99 2.71
CA THR A 80 -28.37 -16.90 3.70
C THR A 80 -29.56 -15.95 3.60
N LYS A 81 -29.91 -15.51 2.38
CA LYS A 81 -30.95 -14.49 2.16
C LYS A 81 -32.34 -15.05 1.96
N LEU A 82 -32.46 -16.20 1.31
CA LEU A 82 -33.76 -16.80 0.96
C LEU A 82 -34.11 -17.99 1.84
N GLY A 83 -33.20 -18.39 2.75
CA GLY A 83 -33.39 -19.58 3.57
C GLY A 83 -33.57 -20.85 2.72
N LEU A 84 -33.06 -20.84 1.48
CA LEU A 84 -33.19 -21.95 0.52
C LEU A 84 -32.41 -23.16 1.02
N LYS A 85 -32.98 -24.35 0.82
CA LYS A 85 -32.51 -25.62 1.40
C LYS A 85 -32.47 -26.67 0.31
N LYS A 86 -31.49 -27.57 0.36
CA LYS A 86 -31.50 -28.72 -0.54
C LYS A 86 -32.57 -29.75 -0.10
N PRO A 87 -33.13 -30.55 -1.03
CA PRO A 87 -34.08 -31.60 -0.66
C PRO A 87 -33.43 -32.59 0.32
N GLY A 88 -33.93 -32.66 1.56
CA GLY A 88 -33.40 -33.53 2.62
C GLY A 88 -32.68 -32.81 3.77
N GLU A 89 -32.63 -31.47 3.79
CA GLU A 89 -31.99 -30.67 4.85
C GLU A 89 -33.02 -30.23 5.91
N GLU A 90 -32.85 -30.66 7.17
CA GLU A 90 -33.76 -30.35 8.29
C GLU A 90 -33.35 -29.05 8.99
N VAL A 91 -34.24 -28.06 9.02
CA VAL A 91 -33.96 -26.78 9.70
C VAL A 91 -34.45 -26.86 11.14
N ILE A 92 -33.48 -26.91 12.04
CA ILE A 92 -33.70 -26.81 13.47
C ILE A 92 -33.75 -25.32 13.81
N SER A 93 -34.95 -24.75 13.89
CA SER A 93 -35.12 -23.43 14.50
C SER A 93 -34.97 -23.59 16.00
N VAL A 94 -33.78 -23.28 16.52
CA VAL A 94 -33.54 -23.22 17.96
C VAL A 94 -34.24 -21.97 18.48
N SER A 95 -35.46 -22.15 18.99
CA SER A 95 -36.08 -21.13 19.84
C SER A 95 -35.29 -21.11 21.15
N LEU A 96 -34.56 -20.01 21.37
CA LEU A 96 -33.88 -19.82 22.64
C LEU A 96 -34.93 -19.80 23.76
N PRO A 97 -34.66 -20.45 24.91
CA PRO A 97 -35.50 -20.31 26.09
C PRO A 97 -35.69 -18.82 26.41
N GLU A 98 -36.86 -18.44 26.89
CA GLU A 98 -37.21 -17.04 27.21
C GLU A 98 -36.18 -16.38 28.15
N GLU A 99 -35.50 -17.19 28.97
CA GLU A 99 -34.39 -16.84 29.84
C GLU A 99 -33.14 -16.33 29.09
N ALA A 100 -32.85 -16.84 27.89
CA ALA A 100 -31.69 -16.42 27.11
C ALA A 100 -31.92 -15.08 26.38
N ASN A 101 -33.17 -14.74 26.04
CA ASN A 101 -33.50 -13.41 25.51
C ASN A 101 -33.32 -12.32 26.60
N ALA A 102 -33.68 -12.63 27.85
CA ALA A 102 -33.45 -11.73 28.99
C ALA A 102 -31.96 -11.48 29.28
N LEU A 103 -31.09 -12.46 29.01
CA LEU A 103 -29.63 -12.31 29.11
C LEU A 103 -29.07 -11.44 27.97
N VAL A 104 -29.58 -11.59 26.75
CA VAL A 104 -29.15 -10.77 25.59
C VAL A 104 -29.56 -9.30 25.75
N ASP A 105 -30.75 -9.02 26.29
CA ASP A 105 -31.19 -7.64 26.56
C ASP A 105 -30.36 -6.98 27.67
N ASN A 106 -29.96 -7.72 28.70
CA ASN A 106 -29.05 -7.23 29.75
C ASN A 106 -27.62 -6.96 29.23
N LEU A 107 -27.15 -7.67 28.20
CA LEU A 107 -25.84 -7.42 27.59
C LEU A 107 -25.83 -6.15 26.73
N ASN A 108 -26.94 -5.81 26.10
CA ASN A 108 -27.07 -4.63 25.25
C ASN A 108 -27.37 -3.35 26.04
N ASN A 109 -27.99 -3.46 27.22
CA ASN A 109 -28.25 -2.35 28.12
C ASN A 109 -27.93 -2.73 29.58
N PRO A 110 -26.64 -2.84 29.92
CA PRO A 110 -26.26 -3.32 31.24
C PRO A 110 -26.59 -2.25 32.29
N GLU A 111 -27.33 -2.64 33.34
CA GLU A 111 -27.62 -1.78 34.50
C GLU A 111 -26.35 -1.30 35.22
N GLU A 112 -25.27 -2.08 35.11
CA GLU A 112 -23.95 -1.78 35.67
C GLU A 112 -22.87 -1.76 34.59
N PRO A 113 -21.95 -0.78 34.59
CA PRO A 113 -20.82 -0.76 33.66
C PRO A 113 -19.95 -2.01 33.76
N ASN A 114 -19.45 -2.50 32.62
CA ASN A 114 -18.65 -3.73 32.55
C ASN A 114 -17.52 -3.80 33.60
N PHE A 115 -16.77 -2.73 33.84
CA PHE A 115 -15.67 -2.75 34.80
C PHE A 115 -16.10 -3.07 36.25
N VAL A 116 -17.33 -2.73 36.64
CA VAL A 116 -17.90 -3.05 37.97
C VAL A 116 -18.16 -4.55 38.09
N LEU A 117 -18.71 -5.16 37.04
CA LEU A 117 -18.97 -6.60 36.96
C LEU A 117 -17.66 -7.40 37.06
N TRP A 118 -16.62 -6.97 36.33
CA TRP A 118 -15.29 -7.59 36.42
C TRP A 118 -14.72 -7.45 37.84
N TRP A 119 -14.80 -6.28 38.46
CA TRP A 119 -14.29 -6.12 39.82
C TRP A 119 -15.02 -7.03 40.83
N LYS A 120 -16.36 -7.09 40.76
CA LYS A 120 -17.16 -7.99 41.60
C LYS A 120 -16.78 -9.46 41.40
N HIS A 121 -16.65 -9.91 40.15
CA HIS A 121 -16.34 -11.30 39.84
C HIS A 121 -14.94 -11.73 40.33
N PHE A 122 -13.96 -10.82 40.29
CA PHE A 122 -12.58 -11.15 40.66
C PHE A 122 -12.26 -10.93 42.14
N PHE A 123 -12.98 -10.04 42.83
CA PHE A 123 -12.61 -9.60 44.17
C PHE A 123 -13.72 -9.70 45.22
N ASN A 124 -14.93 -10.11 44.85
CA ASN A 124 -16.02 -10.34 45.79
C ASN A 124 -16.32 -11.85 45.87
N LYS A 125 -16.16 -12.43 47.06
CA LYS A 125 -16.38 -13.85 47.36
C LYS A 125 -17.67 -14.03 48.16
#